data_AF-A0A3A2YZZ4-F1
#
_entry.id   AF-A0A3A2YZZ4-F1
#
_cell.length_a   1.000
_cell.length_b   1.000
_cell.length_c   1.000
_cell.angle_alpha   90.00
_cell.angle_beta   90.00
_cell.angle_gamma   90.00
#
_symmetry.space_group_name_H-M   'P 1'
#
loop_
_entity.id
_entity.type
_entity.pdbx_description
1 polymer ?
#
loop_
_entity_poly.entity_id
_entity_poly.type
_entity_poly.pdbx_seq_one_letter_code
_entity_poly.pdbx_strand_id
1 'polypeptide(L)' 'MGRDEQNNYFRRALDWLKDRHGAENVLSAVVHRDETTPHMQVLVIPLDARGKLNARELVGGKDKL' A
#
# COMPACT_ATOMS: atom_id res chain seq x y z
N MET A 1 -15.97 -9.39 11.47
CA MET A 1 -15.49 -8.00 11.39
C MET A 1 -16.58 -7.12 10.83
N GLY A 2 -17.04 -6.12 11.57
CA GLY A 2 -18.07 -5.17 11.09
C GLY A 2 -17.55 -4.26 9.97
N ARG A 3 -18.44 -3.55 9.26
CA ARG A 3 -18.05 -2.64 8.16
C ARG A 3 -17.12 -1.52 8.65
N ASP A 4 -17.38 -0.98 9.83
CA ASP A 4 -16.56 0.09 10.41
C ASP A 4 -15.19 -0.40 10.86
N GLU A 5 -15.14 -1.61 11.39
CA GLU A 5 -13.89 -2.27 11.77
C GLU A 5 -13.02 -2.57 10.53
N GLN A 6 -13.62 -3.04 9.43
CA GLN A 6 -12.93 -3.18 8.13
C GLN A 6 -12.43 -1.83 7.60
N ASN A 7 -13.27 -0.78 7.66
CA ASN A 7 -12.87 0.56 7.24
C ASN A 7 -11.68 1.08 8.06
N ASN A 8 -11.68 0.84 9.38
CA ASN A 8 -10.59 1.24 10.26
C ASN A 8 -9.30 0.46 9.92
N TYR A 9 -9.42 -0.85 9.66
CA TYR A 9 -8.29 -1.67 9.21
C TYR A 9 -7.66 -1.12 7.92
N PHE A 10 -8.46 -0.86 6.88
CA PHE A 10 -7.92 -0.35 5.61
C PHE A 10 -7.36 1.07 5.74
N ARG A 11 -7.95 1.93 6.57
CA ARG A 11 -7.38 3.26 6.86
C ARG A 11 -6.01 3.15 7.52
N ARG A 12 -5.88 2.32 8.55
CA ARG A 12 -4.58 2.10 9.22
C ARG A 12 -3.52 1.52 8.28
N ALA A 13 -3.92 0.59 7.41
CA ALA A 13 -3.02 0.03 6.40
C ALA A 13 -2.57 1.09 5.38
N LEU A 14 -3.47 1.97 4.97
CA LEU A 14 -3.14 3.07 4.07
C LEU A 14 -2.23 4.11 4.74
N ASP A 15 -2.48 4.46 6.00
CA ASP A 15 -1.64 5.39 6.75
C ASP A 15 -0.22 4.84 6.91
N TRP A 16 -0.08 3.54 7.20
CA TRP A 16 1.23 2.88 7.22
C TRP A 16 1.96 2.95 5.87
N LEU A 17 1.24 2.78 4.75
CA LEU A 17 1.84 2.91 3.40
C LEU A 17 2.28 4.34 3.10
N LYS A 18 1.49 5.34 3.50
CA LYS A 18 1.84 6.76 3.37
C LYS A 18 3.07 7.12 4.19
N ASP A 19 3.15 6.65 5.43
CA ASP A 19 4.32 6.88 6.30
C ASP A 19 5.58 6.21 5.73
N ARG A 20 5.44 5.02 5.15
CA ARG A 20 6.55 4.26 4.58
C ARG A 20 7.07 4.83 3.26
N HIS A 21 6.17 5.26 2.37
CA HIS A 21 6.52 5.60 0.99
C HIS A 21 6.37 7.08 0.65
N GLY A 22 5.83 7.90 1.55
CA GLY A 22 5.39 9.26 1.25
C GLY A 22 3.95 9.27 0.73
N ALA A 23 3.12 10.17 1.28
CA ALA A 23 1.70 10.23 0.92
C ALA A 23 1.48 10.62 -0.55
N GLU A 24 2.36 11.47 -1.09
CA GLU A 24 2.42 11.89 -2.48
C GLU A 24 2.76 10.76 -3.45
N ASN A 25 3.39 9.70 -2.95
CA ASN A 25 3.80 8.55 -3.75
C ASN A 25 2.73 7.44 -3.77
N VAL A 26 1.59 7.62 -3.10
CA VAL A 26 0.45 6.72 -3.19
C VAL A 26 -0.47 7.20 -4.33
N LEU A 27 -0.42 6.51 -5.47
CA LEU A 27 -1.20 6.87 -6.66
C LEU A 27 -2.68 6.46 -6.53
N SER A 28 -2.95 5.32 -5.92
CA SER A 28 -4.30 4.77 -5.81
C SER A 28 -4.42 3.85 -4.60
N ALA A 29 -5.57 3.87 -3.93
CA ALA A 29 -5.96 2.94 -2.88
C ALA A 29 -7.45 2.63 -3.01
N VAL A 30 -7.78 1.41 -3.44
CA VAL A 30 -9.17 0.99 -3.74
C VAL A 30 -9.53 -0.22 -2.90
N VAL A 31 -10.69 -0.18 -2.25
CA VAL A 31 -11.20 -1.31 -1.45
C VAL A 31 -12.24 -2.09 -2.26
N HIS A 32 -11.90 -3.30 -2.66
CA HIS A 32 -12.79 -4.23 -3.35
C HIS A 32 -13.62 -5.03 -2.33
N ARG A 33 -14.92 -5.14 -2.60
CA ARG A 33 -15.94 -5.74 -1.70
C ARG A 33 -16.98 -6.57 -2.44
N ASP A 34 -16.80 -6.65 -3.75
CA ASP A 34 -17.55 -7.41 -4.74
C ASP A 34 -16.94 -8.80 -5.00
N GLU A 35 -15.86 -9.13 -4.29
CA GLU A 35 -15.18 -10.43 -4.31
C GLU A 35 -15.37 -11.20 -2.99
N THR A 36 -14.88 -12.45 -2.92
CA THR A 36 -15.03 -13.36 -1.76
C THR A 36 -14.51 -12.74 -0.46
N THR A 37 -13.35 -12.08 -0.52
CA THR A 37 -12.70 -11.48 0.65
C THR A 37 -12.49 -9.99 0.39
N PRO A 38 -13.03 -9.08 1.23
CA PRO A 38 -12.72 -7.67 1.11
C PRO A 38 -11.23 -7.42 1.21
N HIS A 39 -10.66 -6.71 0.24
CA HIS A 39 -9.24 -6.40 0.20
C HIS A 39 -9.00 -5.02 -0.39
N MET A 40 -7.80 -4.48 -0.17
CA MET A 40 -7.40 -3.18 -0.68
C MET A 40 -6.24 -3.34 -1.64
N GLN A 41 -6.41 -2.86 -2.88
CA GLN A 41 -5.33 -2.69 -3.84
C GLN A 41 -4.72 -1.31 -3.64
N VAL A 42 -3.40 -1.23 -3.51
CA VAL A 42 -2.67 0.04 -3.44
C VAL A 42 -1.58 0.08 -4.51
N LEU A 43 -1.50 1.19 -5.23
CA LEU A 43 -0.44 1.49 -6.19
C LEU A 43 0.47 2.58 -5.62
N VAL A 44 1.76 2.28 -5.51
CA VAL A 44 2.78 3.18 -4.94
C VAL A 44 3.88 3.42 -5.96
N ILE A 45 4.31 4.67 -6.09
CA ILE A 45 5.46 5.07 -6.91
C ILE A 45 6.73 4.68 -6.13
N PRO A 46 7.59 3.80 -6.67
CA PRO A 46 8.71 3.25 -5.91
C PRO A 46 9.93 4.18 -5.95
N LEU A 47 9.85 5.35 -5.30
CA LEU A 47 11.00 6.26 -5.18
C LEU A 47 11.90 5.86 -4.01
N ASP A 48 13.21 5.73 -4.27
CA ASP A 48 14.23 5.59 -3.23
C ASP A 48 14.64 6.95 -2.63
N ALA A 49 15.50 6.92 -1.61
CA ALA A 49 16.01 8.12 -0.95
C ALA A 49 16.82 9.06 -1.87
N ARG A 50 17.17 8.61 -3.09
CA ARG A 50 17.88 9.40 -4.11
C ARG A 50 16.93 9.93 -5.19
N GLY A 51 15.62 9.71 -5.04
CA GLY A 51 14.60 10.11 -6.00
C GLY A 51 14.60 9.27 -7.28
N LYS A 52 15.10 8.04 -7.25
CA LYS A 52 15.08 7.12 -8.39
C LYS A 52 13.99 6.08 -8.24
N LEU A 53 13.43 5.64 -9.37
CA LEU A 53 12.48 4.53 -9.42
C LEU A 53 13.22 3.22 -9.14
N ASN A 54 13.06 2.68 -7.94
CA ASN A 54 13.83 1.54 -7.44
C ASN A 54 12.98 0.69 -6.48
N ALA A 55 12.16 -0.19 -7.06
CA ALA A 55 11.34 -1.12 -6.28
C ALA A 55 12.19 -2.12 -5.48
N ARG A 56 13.35 -2.53 -6.02
CA ARG A 56 14.23 -3.53 -5.38
C ARG A 56 14.72 -3.07 -4.00
N GLU A 57 14.97 -1.78 -3.83
CA GLU A 57 15.36 -1.23 -2.53
C GLU A 57 14.20 -1.23 -1.53
N LEU A 58 12.97 -0.96 -1.99
CA LEU A 58 11.79 -0.82 -1.15
C LEU A 58 11.18 -2.15 -0.68
N VAL A 59 11.09 -3.12 -1.60
CA VAL A 59 10.44 -4.43 -1.34
C VAL A 59 11.42 -5.60 -1.35
N GLY A 60 12.70 -5.36 -1.65
CA GLY A 60 13.71 -6.40 -1.79
C GLY A 60 13.83 -6.94 -3.22
N GLY A 61 14.83 -7.81 -3.40
CA GLY A 61 15.02 -8.56 -4.65
C GLY A 61 14.35 -9.93 -4.61
N LYS A 62 14.58 -10.74 -5.64
CA LYS A 62 14.05 -12.11 -5.76
C LYS A 62 14.30 -12.98 -4.52
N ASP A 63 15.42 -12.81 -3.85
CA ASP A 63 15.77 -13.64 -2.68
C ASP A 63 14.96 -13.26 -1.41
N LYS A 64 14.18 -12.17 -1.45
CA LYS A 64 13.37 -11.65 -0.34
C LYS A 64 11.86 -11.62 -0.65
N LEU A 65 11.44 -12.13 -1.81
CA LEU A 65 10.06 -12.28 -2.26
C LEU A 65 9.72 -13.77 -2.38
#